data_AF-A0AB38A4T2-F1
#
_entry.id   AF-A0AB38A4T2-F1
#
_cell.length_a   1.000
_cell.length_b   1.000
_cell.length_c   1.000
_cell.angle_alpha   90.00
_cell.angle_beta   90.00
_cell.angle_gamma   90.00
#
_symmetry.space_group_name_H-M   'P 1'
#
loop_
_entity.id
_entity.type
_entity.pdbx_description
1 polymer ?
#
loop_
_entity_poly.entity_id
_entity_poly.type
_entity_poly.pdbx_seq_one_letter_code
_entity_poly.pdbx_strand_id
1 'polypeptide(L)' 'MNEHIKHWAIAAVVRALKTFAQVAVSLIGTGAVGFTDLDWLQIASVAGVSAVTSILTSIAGLPEVAEGTSPLKRIEE' A
#
# COMPACT_ATOMS: atom_id res chain seq x y z
N MET A 1 -22.64 -0.08 5.35
CA MET A 1 -21.33 -0.07 4.65
C MET A 1 -21.40 -1.13 3.57
N ASN A 2 -21.36 -0.73 2.30
CA ASN A 2 -21.53 -1.64 1.16
C ASN A 2 -20.43 -2.71 1.16
N GLU A 3 -20.80 -3.96 0.96
CA GLU A 3 -19.86 -5.10 0.93
C GLU A 3 -18.73 -4.89 -0.10
N HIS A 4 -19.00 -4.21 -1.22
CA HIS A 4 -17.98 -3.87 -2.23
C HIS A 4 -16.91 -2.90 -1.71
N ILE A 5 -17.31 -1.88 -0.94
CA ILE A 5 -16.36 -0.91 -0.35
C ILE A 5 -15.49 -1.60 0.69
N LYS A 6 -16.05 -2.56 1.46
CA LYS A 6 -15.25 -3.39 2.36
C LYS A 6 -14.20 -4.20 1.60
N HIS A 7 -14.59 -4.91 0.53
CA HIS A 7 -13.65 -5.72 -0.26
C HIS A 7 -12.56 -4.86 -0.92
N TRP A 8 -12.92 -3.70 -1.48
CA TRP A 8 -11.95 -2.75 -2.02
C TRP A 8 -10.98 -2.23 -0.95
N ALA A 9 -11.48 -1.81 0.20
CA ALA A 9 -10.66 -1.30 1.28
C ALA A 9 -9.68 -2.36 1.80
N ILE A 10 -10.14 -3.62 1.94
CA ILE A 10 -9.29 -4.75 2.32
C ILE A 10 -8.21 -4.99 1.27
N ALA A 11 -8.55 -5.02 -0.02
CA ALA A 11 -7.59 -5.24 -1.09
C ALA A 11 -6.54 -4.10 -1.15
N ALA A 12 -6.96 -2.84 -1.08
CA ALA A 12 -6.10 -1.67 -1.07
C ALA A 12 -5.11 -1.70 0.11
N VAL A 13 -5.60 -2.04 1.32
CA VAL A 13 -4.78 -2.15 2.52
C VAL A 13 -3.78 -3.29 2.39
N VAL A 14 -4.20 -4.45 1.89
CA VAL A 14 -3.29 -5.59 1.65
C VAL A 14 -2.18 -5.22 0.67
N ARG A 15 -2.51 -4.50 -0.42
CA ARG A 15 -1.52 -4.02 -1.39
C ARG A 15 -0.56 -3.01 -0.77
N ALA A 16 -1.06 -2.07 0.04
CA ALA A 16 -0.25 -1.10 0.73
C ALA A 16 0.72 -1.77 1.72
N LEU A 17 0.26 -2.77 2.48
CA LEU A 17 1.10 -3.56 3.39
C LEU A 17 2.16 -4.36 2.65
N LYS A 18 1.81 -4.99 1.51
CA LYS A 18 2.79 -5.67 0.66
C LYS A 18 3.84 -4.70 0.13
N THR A 19 3.42 -3.51 -0.29
CA THR A 19 4.32 -2.44 -0.78
C THR A 19 5.26 -1.98 0.33
N PHE A 20 4.72 -1.72 1.53
CA PHE A 20 5.50 -1.37 2.72
C PHE A 20 6.57 -2.44 3.02
N ALA A 21 6.17 -3.71 3.08
CA ALA A 21 7.09 -4.81 3.38
C ALA A 21 8.18 -4.94 2.31
N GLN A 22 7.82 -4.84 1.03
CA GLN A 22 8.79 -4.94 -0.07
C GLN A 22 9.81 -3.79 -0.05
N VAL A 23 9.36 -2.56 0.21
CA VAL A 23 10.24 -1.39 0.32
C VAL A 23 11.13 -1.49 1.55
N ALA A 24 10.58 -1.91 2.70
CA ALA A 24 11.36 -2.12 3.91
C ALA A 24 12.47 -3.17 3.69
N VAL A 25 12.14 -4.32 3.10
CA VAL A 25 13.13 -5.38 2.79
C VAL A 25 14.18 -4.89 1.80
N SER A 26 13.80 -4.10 0.80
CA SER A 26 14.75 -3.54 -0.18
C SER A 26 15.76 -2.60 0.50
N LEU A 27 15.30 -1.74 1.41
CA LEU A 27 16.17 -0.80 2.13
C LEU A 27 17.08 -1.52 3.13
N ILE A 28 16.59 -2.55 3.80
CA ILE A 28 17.40 -3.43 4.65
C ILE A 28 18.50 -4.11 3.82
N GLY A 29 18.18 -4.61 2.62
CA GLY A 29 19.14 -5.26 1.72
C GLY A 29 20.23 -4.34 1.17
N THR A 30 20.01 -3.02 1.18
CA THR A 30 21.01 -2.01 0.77
C THR A 30 21.88 -1.49 1.91
N GLY A 31 21.47 -1.72 3.17
CA GLY A 31 22.13 -1.22 4.37
C GLY A 31 23.19 -2.15 4.94
N ALA A 32 23.99 -1.63 5.86
CA ALA A 32 25.08 -2.35 6.53
C ALA A 32 24.63 -3.65 7.21
N VAL A 33 25.59 -4.57 7.39
CA VAL A 33 25.41 -5.98 7.75
C VAL A 33 24.78 -6.20 9.14
N GLY A 34 24.74 -5.17 9.99
CA GLY A 34 24.22 -5.23 11.36
C GLY A 34 22.80 -4.67 11.52
N PHE A 35 21.96 -5.36 12.31
CA PHE A 35 20.62 -4.89 12.69
C PHE A 35 20.63 -3.50 13.35
N THR A 36 21.70 -3.17 14.08
CA THR A 36 21.89 -1.88 14.75
C THR A 36 22.39 -0.77 13.83
N ASP A 37 22.95 -1.13 12.67
CA ASP A 37 23.49 -0.15 11.71
C ASP A 37 22.41 0.35 10.74
N LEU A 38 21.23 -0.29 10.75
CA LEU A 38 20.10 0.11 9.95
C LEU A 38 19.42 1.33 10.57
N ASP A 39 19.27 2.38 9.76
CA ASP A 39 18.42 3.51 10.13
C ASP A 39 16.95 3.10 10.00
N TRP A 40 16.42 2.51 11.07
CA TRP A 40 15.03 2.08 11.18
C TRP A 40 14.02 3.21 10.95
N LEU A 41 14.39 4.44 11.32
CA LEU A 41 13.55 5.60 11.14
C LEU A 41 13.43 5.96 9.66
N GLN A 42 14.56 5.94 8.94
CA GLN A 42 14.58 6.14 7.49
C GLN A 42 13.83 5.02 6.75
N ILE A 43 14.06 3.76 7.12
CA ILE A 43 13.40 2.60 6.50
C ILE A 43 11.88 2.70 6.68
N ALA A 44 11.41 2.96 7.90
CA ALA A 44 9.99 3.12 8.19
C ALA A 44 9.39 4.33 7.47
N SER A 45 10.13 5.43 7.34
CA SER A 45 9.68 6.64 6.63
C SER A 45 9.47 6.36 5.14
N VAL A 46 10.46 5.79 4.45
CA VAL A 46 10.39 5.51 3.01
C VAL A 46 9.34 4.43 2.72
N ALA A 47 9.29 3.37 3.53
CA ALA A 47 8.27 2.34 3.42
C ALA A 47 6.86 2.93 3.66
N GLY A 48 6.70 3.81 4.65
CA GLY A 48 5.45 4.49 4.95
C GLY A 48 4.95 5.36 3.80
N VAL A 49 5.82 6.18 3.21
CA VAL A 49 5.48 6.99 2.02
C VAL A 49 5.03 6.09 0.87
N SER A 50 5.74 5.00 0.60
CA SER A 50 5.38 4.05 -0.47
C SER A 50 4.01 3.40 -0.26
N ALA A 51 3.66 3.10 1.00
CA ALA A 51 2.36 2.55 1.37
C ALA A 51 1.23 3.57 1.15
N VAL A 52 1.44 4.83 1.56
CA VAL A 52 0.49 5.92 1.32
C VAL A 52 0.28 6.14 -0.18
N THR A 53 1.35 6.18 -0.96
CA THR A 53 1.26 6.26 -2.43
C THR A 53 0.50 5.08 -3.02
N SER A 54 0.68 3.86 -2.49
CA SER A 54 -0.06 2.66 -2.90
C SER A 54 -1.56 2.79 -2.64
N ILE A 55 -1.95 3.33 -1.48
CA ILE A 55 -3.35 3.62 -1.15
C ILE A 55 -3.91 4.70 -2.09
N LEU A 56 -3.19 5.80 -2.31
CA LEU A 56 -3.61 6.86 -3.23
C LEU A 56 -3.76 6.34 -4.68
N THR A 57 -2.88 5.44 -5.10
CA THR A 57 -2.98 4.79 -6.42
C THR A 57 -4.16 3.82 -6.50
N SER A 58 -4.51 3.15 -5.40
CA SER A 58 -5.72 2.31 -5.32
C SER A 58 -7.01 3.09 -5.58
N ILE A 59 -7.04 4.38 -5.21
CA ILE A 59 -8.16 5.28 -5.49
C ILE A 59 -8.28 5.57 -7.00
N ALA A 60 -7.14 5.67 -7.69
CA ALA A 60 -7.11 5.84 -9.15
C ALA A 60 -7.46 4.55 -9.92
N GLY A 61 -7.37 3.37 -9.28
CA GLY A 61 -7.82 2.09 -9.83
C GLY A 61 -7.13 0.90 -9.19
N LEU A 62 -7.90 -0.14 -8.86
CA LEU A 62 -7.39 -1.36 -8.25
C LEU A 62 -7.78 -2.59 -9.09
N PRO A 63 -6.83 -3.20 -9.85
CA PRO A 63 -7.12 -4.27 -10.82
C PRO A 63 -7.48 -5.61 -10.17
N GLU A 64 -7.20 -5.77 -8.88
CA GLU A 64 -7.48 -6.96 -8.05
C GLU A 64 -8.92 -7.04 -7.55
N VAL A 65 -9.75 -6.01 -7.82
CA VAL A 65 -11.20 -6.04 -7.66
C VAL A 65 -11.81 -5.93 -9.05
N ALA A 66 -12.02 -7.08 -9.68
CA ALA A 66 -12.65 -7.19 -10.99
C ALA A 66 -14.13 -6.82 -10.93
N GLU A 67 -14.41 -5.52 -10.78
CA GLU A 67 -15.70 -4.91 -11.08
C GLU A 67 -15.57 -3.43 -11.47
N GLY A 68 -14.37 -2.95 -11.83
CA GLY A 68 -14.16 -1.69 -12.57
C GLY A 68 -14.86 -0.44 -12.03
N THR A 69 -15.21 -0.46 -10.75
CA THR A 69 -16.04 0.56 -10.11
C THR A 69 -15.15 1.14 -9.04
N SER A 70 -14.48 2.24 -9.40
CA SER A 70 -14.05 3.22 -8.40
C SER A 70 -15.20 3.37 -7.38
N PRO A 71 -14.95 3.41 -6.07
CA PRO A 71 -16.01 3.66 -5.10
C PRO A 71 -16.85 4.91 -5.42
N LEU A 72 -16.34 5.80 -6.29
CA LEU A 72 -17.01 6.99 -6.81
C LEU A 72 -17.92 6.74 -8.04
N LYS A 73 -17.71 5.69 -8.83
CA LYS A 73 -18.49 5.43 -10.06
C LYS A 73 -19.97 5.11 -9.78
N ARG A 74 -20.34 4.78 -8.54
CA ARG A 74 -21.74 4.58 -8.10
C ARG A 74 -22.26 5.69 -7.16
N ILE A 75 -21.49 6.75 -6.88
CA ILE A 75 -22.05 7.94 -6.21
C ILE A 75 -22.71 8.87 -7.25
N GLU A 76 -22.34 8.72 -8.53
CA GLU A 76 -22.83 9.54 -9.64
C GLU A 76 -23.93 8.87 -10.50
N GLU A 77 -24.19 7.56 -10.30
CA GLU A 77 -25.36 6.81 -10.83
C GLU A 77 -26.40 6.56 -9.73
#